data_AF-A0A177AJJ3-F1
#
_entry.id   AF-A0A177AJJ3-F1
#
_cell.length_a   1.000
_cell.length_b   1.000
_cell.length_c   1.000
_cell.angle_alpha   90.00
_cell.angle_beta   90.00
_cell.angle_gamma   90.00
#
_symmetry.space_group_name_H-M   'P 1'
#
loop_
_entity.id
_entity.type
_entity.pdbx_description
1 polymer ?
#
loop_
_entity_poly.entity_id
_entity_poly.type
_entity_poly.pdbx_seq_one_letter_code
_entity_poly.pdbx_strand_id
1 'polypeptide(L)'
;MAMFDRQGIPESILYDDRGKLQFEDAVAPLTSLSLIKLQSTKQPEQQVGEHLFEMHDLVQLATRKWLEVHMQVGRWEKASLRIMAAAFPSGKHETWAACQVLLPHARKVLGYVLEETNATLDRSRIADNTVWYLFLVGEYAAAEKIGRTAVVGREEQAWVLLERQGKYEEAEAMHRRALEGREKVLGVEQPHTLTSMANLAFVESKIVEGG
;
A
#
# COMPACT_ATOMS: atom_id res chain seq x y z
N MET A 1 -9.52 -12.61 -0.23
CA MET A 1 -8.43 -13.50 -0.71
C MET A 1 -8.10 -13.32 -2.18
N ALA A 2 -9.02 -13.58 -3.12
CA ALA A 2 -8.68 -13.62 -4.56
C ALA A 2 -8.13 -12.31 -5.17
N MET A 3 -8.27 -11.17 -4.48
CA MET A 3 -7.73 -9.86 -4.86
C MET A 3 -6.35 -9.54 -4.26
N PHE A 4 -5.72 -10.47 -3.55
CA PHE A 4 -4.37 -10.32 -3.04
C PHE A 4 -3.40 -11.22 -3.80
N ASP A 5 -2.09 -11.09 -3.52
CA ASP A 5 -1.15 -12.14 -3.93
C ASP A 5 -1.64 -13.50 -3.39
N ARG A 6 -1.49 -14.55 -4.18
CA ARG A 6 -2.05 -15.87 -3.88
C ARG A 6 -1.29 -16.61 -2.78
N GLN A 7 -0.06 -16.22 -2.47
CA GLN A 7 0.78 -16.86 -1.46
C GLN A 7 0.90 -15.98 -0.23
N GLY A 8 0.95 -16.60 0.95
CA GLY A 8 1.28 -15.92 2.20
C GLY A 8 0.26 -14.89 2.69
N ILE A 9 -1.02 -15.02 2.32
CA ILE A 9 -2.09 -14.06 2.67
C ILE A 9 -2.32 -14.10 4.19
N PRO A 10 -2.06 -13.02 4.93
CA PRO A 10 -2.27 -13.00 6.37
C PRO A 10 -3.76 -13.06 6.75
N GLU A 11 -4.09 -13.79 7.81
CA GLU A 11 -5.45 -13.81 8.38
C GLU A 11 -5.92 -12.40 8.76
N SER A 12 -5.01 -11.57 9.28
CA SER A 12 -5.29 -10.21 9.74
C SER A 12 -5.88 -9.30 8.66
N ILE A 13 -5.59 -9.54 7.37
CA ILE A 13 -6.15 -8.77 6.25
C ILE A 13 -7.39 -9.42 5.62
N LEU A 14 -7.81 -10.58 6.11
CA LEU A 14 -9.02 -11.28 5.67
C LEU A 14 -10.16 -11.16 6.66
N TYR A 15 -9.84 -10.84 7.91
CA TYR A 15 -10.77 -10.61 8.98
C TYR A 15 -11.49 -9.26 8.79
N ASP A 16 -12.81 -9.25 8.70
CA ASP A 16 -13.64 -8.04 8.50
C ASP A 16 -14.56 -7.75 9.68
N ASP A 17 -14.07 -8.00 10.90
CA ASP A 17 -14.80 -7.90 12.17
C ASP A 17 -15.98 -8.88 12.33
N ARG A 18 -16.25 -9.75 11.35
CA ARG A 18 -17.12 -10.93 11.56
C ARG A 18 -16.52 -11.80 12.65
N GLY A 19 -17.33 -12.21 13.63
CA GLY A 19 -16.84 -12.98 14.79
C GLY A 19 -15.98 -14.17 14.36
N LYS A 20 -14.90 -14.45 15.09
CA LYS A 20 -13.87 -15.46 14.74
C LYS A 20 -14.46 -16.79 14.26
N LEU A 21 -15.52 -17.25 14.91
CA LEU A 21 -16.24 -18.46 14.52
C LEU A 21 -16.81 -18.40 13.09
N GLN A 22 -17.43 -17.28 12.70
CA GLN A 22 -17.99 -17.10 11.36
C GLN A 22 -16.91 -17.08 10.28
N PHE A 23 -15.75 -16.53 10.59
CA PHE A 23 -14.60 -16.56 9.69
C PHE A 23 -14.09 -18.00 9.52
N GLU A 24 -13.90 -18.72 10.63
CA GLU A 24 -13.49 -20.13 10.62
C GLU A 24 -14.48 -21.01 9.83
N ASP A 25 -15.78 -20.82 10.04
CA ASP A 25 -16.85 -21.53 9.32
C ASP A 25 -16.82 -21.26 7.80
N ALA A 26 -16.46 -20.04 7.38
CA ALA A 26 -16.35 -19.70 5.96
C ALA A 26 -15.09 -20.29 5.29
N VAL A 27 -14.02 -20.47 6.05
CA VAL A 27 -12.69 -20.91 5.57
C VAL A 27 -12.55 -22.44 5.67
N ALA A 28 -13.24 -23.10 6.62
CA ALA A 28 -13.18 -24.54 6.83
C ALA A 28 -13.54 -25.37 5.57
N PRO A 29 -14.59 -25.06 4.80
CA PRO A 29 -14.87 -25.78 3.56
C PRO A 29 -13.73 -25.63 2.54
N LEU A 30 -13.16 -24.43 2.41
CA LEU A 30 -12.11 -24.13 1.45
C LEU A 30 -10.80 -24.89 1.76
N THR A 31 -10.46 -25.01 3.04
CA THR A 31 -9.32 -25.83 3.48
C THR A 31 -9.60 -27.32 3.34
N SER A 32 -10.79 -27.80 3.71
CA SER A 32 -11.18 -29.21 3.57
C SER A 32 -11.14 -29.70 2.12
N LEU A 33 -11.52 -28.84 1.17
CA LEU A 33 -11.50 -29.12 -0.26
C LEU A 33 -10.15 -28.81 -0.91
N SER A 34 -9.13 -28.45 -0.12
CA SER A 34 -7.78 -28.08 -0.60
C SER A 34 -7.78 -26.93 -1.63
N LEU A 35 -8.80 -26.07 -1.61
CA LEU A 35 -8.89 -24.88 -2.46
C LEU A 35 -7.96 -23.78 -1.96
N ILE A 36 -7.73 -23.75 -0.65
CA ILE A 36 -6.72 -22.94 0.02
C ILE A 36 -5.91 -23.82 0.98
N LYS A 37 -4.68 -23.41 1.28
CA LYS A 37 -3.83 -24.02 2.31
C LYS A 37 -3.67 -23.05 3.48
N LEU A 38 -3.63 -23.60 4.68
CA LEU A 38 -3.38 -22.87 5.91
C LEU A 38 -1.97 -23.22 6.42
N GLN A 39 -1.15 -22.21 6.62
CA GLN A 39 0.17 -22.32 7.23
C GLN A 39 0.19 -21.51 8.53
N SER A 40 0.51 -22.16 9.64
CA SER A 40 0.68 -21.47 10.92
C SER A 40 2.12 -20.98 11.04
N THR A 41 2.34 -19.69 11.18
CA THR A 41 3.67 -19.15 11.50
C THR A 41 3.83 -19.12 13.02
N LYS A 42 4.92 -19.69 13.54
CA LYS A 42 5.32 -19.47 14.93
C LYS A 42 6.35 -18.35 14.93
N GLN A 43 5.97 -17.13 15.32
CA GLN A 43 6.99 -16.15 15.70
C GLN A 43 7.52 -16.55 17.09
N PRO A 44 8.85 -16.56 17.32
CA PRO A 44 9.43 -16.99 18.59
C PRO A 44 8.93 -16.19 19.82
N GLU A 45 8.35 -15.02 19.59
CA GLU A 45 8.00 -14.02 20.62
C GLU A 45 6.48 -13.86 20.83
N GLN A 46 5.62 -14.27 19.89
CA GLN A 46 4.15 -14.26 20.07
C GLN A 46 3.60 -15.62 20.52
N GLN A 47 2.80 -15.61 21.59
CA GLN A 47 2.04 -16.79 22.06
C GLN A 47 0.94 -17.23 21.10
N VAL A 48 0.52 -16.37 20.16
CA VAL A 48 -0.47 -16.68 19.12
C VAL A 48 0.18 -16.44 17.75
N GLY A 49 0.44 -17.52 17.01
CA GLY A 49 0.98 -17.45 15.67
C GLY A 49 -0.02 -16.87 14.67
N GLU A 50 0.43 -16.07 13.71
CA GLU A 50 -0.41 -15.61 12.61
C GLU A 50 -0.57 -16.73 11.58
N HIS A 51 -1.80 -16.95 11.15
CA HIS A 51 -2.14 -17.87 10.07
C HIS A 51 -1.94 -17.18 8.72
N LEU A 52 -1.16 -17.82 7.85
CA LEU A 52 -0.99 -17.43 6.46
C LEU A 52 -1.75 -18.39 5.57
N PHE A 53 -2.44 -17.84 4.58
CA PHE A 53 -3.20 -18.61 3.62
C PHE A 53 -2.53 -18.59 2.25
N GLU A 54 -2.59 -19.72 1.57
CA GLU A 54 -2.28 -19.81 0.14
C GLU A 54 -3.54 -20.19 -0.62
N MET A 55 -3.77 -19.52 -1.75
CA MET A 55 -4.82 -19.87 -2.69
C MET A 55 -4.20 -20.55 -3.91
N HIS A 56 -4.78 -21.67 -4.32
CA HIS A 56 -4.35 -22.32 -5.55
C HIS A 56 -4.63 -21.43 -6.78
N ASP A 57 -3.71 -21.36 -7.73
CA ASP A 57 -3.76 -20.45 -8.88
C ASP A 57 -5.05 -20.59 -9.69
N LEU A 58 -5.46 -21.84 -9.97
CA LEU A 58 -6.73 -22.12 -10.66
C LEU A 58 -7.95 -21.66 -9.87
N VAL A 59 -7.92 -21.75 -8.53
CA VAL A 59 -9.01 -21.29 -7.67
C VAL A 59 -9.09 -19.78 -7.71
N GLN A 60 -7.95 -19.08 -7.61
CA GLN A 60 -7.91 -17.63 -7.74
C GLN A 60 -8.43 -17.18 -9.11
N LEU A 61 -7.97 -17.83 -10.18
CA LEU A 61 -8.38 -17.51 -11.55
C LEU A 61 -9.87 -17.73 -11.76
N ALA A 62 -10.40 -18.91 -11.37
CA ALA A 62 -11.81 -19.24 -11.49
C ALA A 62 -12.69 -18.26 -10.69
N THR A 63 -12.28 -17.93 -9.47
CA THR A 63 -12.98 -16.96 -8.62
C THR A 63 -13.01 -15.57 -9.26
N ARG A 64 -11.88 -15.08 -9.77
CA ARG A 64 -11.83 -13.78 -10.46
C ARG A 64 -12.67 -13.79 -11.74
N LYS A 65 -12.64 -14.89 -12.51
CA LYS A 65 -13.45 -14.99 -13.73
C LYS A 65 -14.94 -15.00 -13.44
N TRP A 66 -15.35 -15.69 -12.36
CA TRP A 66 -16.73 -15.66 -11.89
C TRP A 66 -17.15 -14.24 -11.51
N LEU A 67 -16.31 -13.51 -10.76
CA LEU A 67 -16.59 -12.12 -10.40
C LEU A 67 -16.69 -11.20 -11.61
N GLU A 68 -15.91 -11.44 -12.66
CA GLU A 68 -15.93 -10.66 -13.91
C GLU A 68 -17.27 -10.84 -14.63
N VAL A 69 -17.71 -12.09 -14.80
CA VAL A 69 -19.01 -12.43 -15.40
C VAL A 69 -20.17 -11.79 -14.64
N HIS A 70 -20.03 -11.60 -13.34
CA HIS A 70 -21.06 -11.01 -12.48
C HIS A 70 -20.86 -9.50 -12.25
N MET A 71 -19.92 -8.85 -12.94
CA MET A 71 -19.62 -7.42 -12.82
C MET A 71 -19.29 -6.98 -11.37
N GLN A 72 -18.72 -7.89 -10.56
CA GLN A 72 -18.36 -7.63 -9.17
C GLN A 72 -16.87 -7.34 -8.96
N VAL A 73 -16.02 -7.50 -9.99
CA VAL A 73 -14.55 -7.36 -9.84
C VAL A 73 -14.17 -6.01 -9.25
N GLY A 74 -14.67 -4.90 -9.80
CA GLY A 74 -14.32 -3.55 -9.33
C GLY A 74 -14.68 -3.33 -7.85
N ARG A 75 -15.79 -3.92 -7.37
CA ARG A 75 -16.18 -3.86 -5.95
C ARG A 75 -15.11 -4.51 -5.06
N TRP A 76 -14.61 -5.68 -5.44
CA TRP A 76 -13.64 -6.42 -4.63
C TRP A 76 -12.22 -5.88 -4.78
N GLU A 77 -11.85 -5.34 -5.94
CA GLU A 77 -10.58 -4.62 -6.12
C GLU A 77 -10.55 -3.37 -5.22
N LYS A 78 -11.65 -2.59 -5.19
CA LYS A 78 -11.80 -1.44 -4.28
C LYS A 78 -11.74 -1.84 -2.80
N ALA A 79 -12.38 -2.95 -2.42
CA ALA A 79 -12.32 -3.47 -1.06
C ALA A 79 -10.88 -3.89 -0.68
N SER A 80 -10.16 -4.53 -1.60
CA SER A 80 -8.77 -4.97 -1.35
C SER A 80 -7.81 -3.80 -1.16
N LEU A 81 -8.01 -2.69 -1.88
CA LEU A 81 -7.24 -1.46 -1.66
C LEU A 81 -7.51 -0.88 -0.27
N ARG A 82 -8.77 -0.77 0.15
CA ARG A 82 -9.10 -0.25 1.49
C ARG A 82 -8.47 -1.07 2.59
N ILE A 83 -8.58 -2.39 2.50
CA ILE A 83 -7.96 -3.32 3.46
C ILE A 83 -6.44 -3.11 3.47
N MET A 84 -5.80 -3.05 2.29
CA MET A 84 -4.36 -2.87 2.21
C MET A 84 -3.89 -1.49 2.70
N ALA A 85 -4.66 -0.42 2.45
CA ALA A 85 -4.35 0.92 2.94
C ALA A 85 -4.41 0.99 4.47
N ALA A 86 -5.34 0.26 5.08
CA ALA A 86 -5.44 0.13 6.53
C ALA A 86 -4.30 -0.73 7.12
N ALA A 87 -3.95 -1.84 6.45
CA ALA A 87 -3.00 -2.82 6.97
C ALA A 87 -1.52 -2.48 6.70
N PHE A 88 -1.19 -1.90 5.54
CA PHE A 88 0.20 -1.69 5.12
C PHE A 88 0.87 -0.59 5.96
N PRO A 89 1.88 -0.92 6.79
CA PRO A 89 2.48 0.03 7.72
C PRO A 89 3.26 1.13 7.03
N SER A 90 3.55 2.21 7.74
CA SER A 90 4.29 3.37 7.23
C SER A 90 5.77 3.10 6.90
N GLY A 91 6.30 1.90 7.19
CA GLY A 91 7.67 1.51 6.86
C GLY A 91 8.71 1.86 7.94
N LYS A 92 8.30 2.27 9.15
CA LYS A 92 9.19 2.39 10.32
C LYS A 92 9.89 1.05 10.61
N HIS A 93 11.09 1.07 11.18
CA HIS A 93 11.90 -0.13 11.42
C HIS A 93 11.15 -1.20 12.24
N GLU A 94 10.38 -0.78 13.24
CA GLU A 94 9.52 -1.64 14.07
C GLU A 94 8.44 -2.39 13.27
N THR A 95 8.07 -1.90 12.08
CA THR A 95 7.03 -2.49 11.21
C THR A 95 7.59 -3.28 10.03
N TRP A 96 8.91 -3.43 9.89
CA TRP A 96 9.53 -4.04 8.71
C TRP A 96 9.08 -5.48 8.46
N ALA A 97 8.91 -6.28 9.52
CA ALA A 97 8.42 -7.66 9.38
C ALA A 97 7.02 -7.68 8.73
N ALA A 98 6.13 -6.79 9.16
CA ALA A 98 4.79 -6.66 8.56
C ALA A 98 4.85 -6.12 7.13
N CYS A 99 5.72 -5.15 6.84
CA CYS A 99 5.93 -4.65 5.47
C CYS A 99 6.43 -5.77 4.53
N GLN A 100 7.34 -6.63 4.99
CA GLN A 100 7.83 -7.77 4.20
C GLN A 100 6.70 -8.73 3.83
N VAL A 101 5.88 -9.12 4.81
CA VAL A 101 4.74 -10.01 4.60
C VAL A 101 3.71 -9.38 3.67
N LEU A 102 3.43 -8.08 3.81
CA LEU A 102 2.38 -7.41 3.04
C LEU A 102 2.82 -6.91 1.66
N LEU A 103 4.13 -6.80 1.38
CA LEU A 103 4.64 -6.25 0.13
C LEU A 103 4.12 -6.94 -1.14
N PRO A 104 4.08 -8.30 -1.24
CA PRO A 104 3.53 -8.96 -2.43
C PRO A 104 2.06 -8.60 -2.66
N HIS A 105 1.28 -8.51 -1.58
CA HIS A 105 -0.13 -8.14 -1.64
C HIS A 105 -0.32 -6.66 -2.01
N ALA A 106 0.51 -5.76 -1.47
CA ALA A 106 0.51 -4.34 -1.83
C ALA A 106 0.81 -4.14 -3.33
N ARG A 107 1.84 -4.81 -3.85
CA ARG A 107 2.17 -4.78 -5.28
C ARG A 107 1.02 -5.31 -6.14
N LYS A 108 0.33 -6.37 -5.69
CA LYS A 108 -0.84 -6.91 -6.38
C LYS A 108 -1.97 -5.89 -6.49
N VAL A 109 -2.38 -5.30 -5.37
CA VAL A 109 -3.54 -4.38 -5.36
C VAL A 109 -3.25 -3.06 -6.06
N LEU A 110 -2.00 -2.58 -6.01
CA LEU A 110 -1.53 -1.45 -6.80
C LEU A 110 -1.52 -1.75 -8.30
N GLY A 111 -1.61 -3.01 -8.72
CA GLY A 111 -1.69 -3.40 -10.13
C GLY A 111 -3.08 -3.20 -10.77
N TYR A 112 -4.14 -2.96 -9.99
CA TYR A 112 -5.49 -2.83 -10.52
C TYR A 112 -5.72 -1.49 -11.22
N VAL A 113 -6.42 -1.51 -12.36
CA VAL A 113 -6.82 -0.31 -13.12
C VAL A 113 -8.23 0.07 -12.67
N LEU A 114 -8.38 1.25 -12.05
CA LEU A 114 -9.65 1.72 -11.51
C LEU A 114 -10.06 3.03 -12.17
N GLU A 115 -11.34 3.13 -12.55
CA GLU A 115 -11.89 4.29 -13.28
C GLU A 115 -12.44 5.41 -12.36
N GLU A 116 -12.45 5.22 -11.02
CA GLU A 116 -13.09 6.14 -10.06
C GLU A 116 -12.12 6.89 -9.12
N THR A 117 -12.43 8.17 -8.86
CA THR A 117 -11.68 9.14 -8.05
C THR A 117 -11.50 8.78 -6.57
N ASN A 118 -12.42 8.00 -5.96
CA ASN A 118 -12.36 7.69 -4.52
C ASN A 118 -11.38 6.56 -4.19
N ALA A 119 -10.95 5.75 -5.17
CA ALA A 119 -9.92 4.72 -4.96
C ALA A 119 -8.49 5.30 -5.04
N THR A 120 -8.35 6.57 -5.41
CA THR A 120 -7.06 7.25 -5.55
C THR A 120 -6.35 7.45 -4.20
N LEU A 121 -7.09 7.74 -3.13
CA LEU A 121 -6.50 7.98 -1.80
C LEU A 121 -5.90 6.71 -1.18
N ASP A 122 -6.68 5.62 -1.12
CA ASP A 122 -6.19 4.32 -0.61
C ASP A 122 -4.96 3.86 -1.40
N ARG A 123 -5.01 4.00 -2.73
CA ARG A 123 -3.90 3.67 -3.62
C ARG A 123 -2.66 4.52 -3.32
N SER A 124 -2.82 5.82 -3.11
CA SER A 124 -1.71 6.73 -2.80
C SER A 124 -1.06 6.34 -1.47
N ARG A 125 -1.86 6.13 -0.42
CA ARG A 125 -1.36 5.70 0.89
C ARG A 125 -0.57 4.40 0.84
N ILE A 126 -1.07 3.38 0.12
CA ILE A 126 -0.34 2.11 -0.04
C ILE A 126 0.96 2.35 -0.79
N ALA A 127 0.91 3.09 -1.90
CA ALA A 127 2.07 3.36 -2.73
C ALA A 127 3.15 4.12 -1.96
N ASP A 128 2.80 5.19 -1.26
CA ASP A 128 3.72 6.03 -0.50
C ASP A 128 4.43 5.21 0.58
N ASN A 129 3.66 4.44 1.36
CA ASN A 129 4.22 3.55 2.38
C ASN A 129 5.12 2.46 1.77
N THR A 130 4.71 1.89 0.63
CA THR A 130 5.47 0.85 -0.08
C THR A 130 6.78 1.41 -0.63
N VAL A 131 6.75 2.58 -1.26
CA VAL A 131 7.92 3.28 -1.80
C VAL A 131 8.90 3.60 -0.68
N TRP A 132 8.39 4.13 0.45
CA TRP A 132 9.22 4.43 1.61
C TRP A 132 9.91 3.19 2.17
N TYR A 133 9.16 2.11 2.38
CA TYR A 133 9.73 0.84 2.83
C TYR A 133 10.79 0.31 1.86
N LEU A 134 10.51 0.31 0.54
CA LEU A 134 11.44 -0.15 -0.49
C LEU A 134 12.71 0.70 -0.55
N PHE A 135 12.59 2.01 -0.34
CA PHE A 135 13.73 2.91 -0.24
C PHE A 135 14.63 2.56 0.95
N LEU A 136 14.02 2.32 2.12
CA LEU A 136 14.75 1.98 3.36
C LEU A 136 15.48 0.63 3.27
N VAL A 137 14.93 -0.35 2.55
CA VAL A 137 15.59 -1.65 2.34
C VAL A 137 16.54 -1.67 1.13
N GLY A 138 16.67 -0.55 0.40
CA GLY A 138 17.60 -0.40 -0.72
C GLY A 138 17.07 -0.86 -2.09
N GLU A 139 15.79 -1.20 -2.21
CA GLU A 139 15.15 -1.58 -3.48
C GLU A 139 14.70 -0.36 -4.31
N TYR A 140 15.64 0.52 -4.67
CA TYR A 140 15.33 1.81 -5.33
C TYR A 140 14.60 1.67 -6.66
N ALA A 141 14.98 0.69 -7.50
CA ALA A 141 14.33 0.46 -8.79
C ALA A 141 12.86 0.05 -8.65
N ALA A 142 12.53 -0.72 -7.60
CA ALA A 142 11.16 -1.12 -7.32
C ALA A 142 10.35 0.06 -6.75
N ALA A 143 10.96 0.85 -5.87
CA ALA A 143 10.37 2.07 -5.33
C ALA A 143 10.01 3.05 -6.47
N GLU A 144 10.93 3.32 -7.38
CA GLU A 144 10.70 4.19 -8.53
C GLU A 144 9.56 3.70 -9.43
N LYS A 145 9.54 2.40 -9.74
CA LYS A 145 8.49 1.80 -10.58
C LYS A 145 7.11 1.97 -9.96
N ILE A 146 6.97 1.72 -8.66
CA ILE A 146 5.70 1.87 -7.95
C ILE A 146 5.30 3.36 -7.89
N GLY A 147 6.23 4.24 -7.54
CA GLY A 147 6.00 5.69 -7.47
C GLY A 147 5.55 6.30 -8.81
N ARG A 148 6.04 5.79 -9.95
CA ARG A 148 5.56 6.22 -11.28
C ARG A 148 4.11 5.81 -11.57
N THR A 149 3.62 4.72 -11.00
CA THR A 149 2.26 4.18 -11.25
C THR A 149 1.21 4.66 -10.27
N ALA A 150 1.64 5.18 -9.11
CA ALA A 150 0.79 5.89 -8.18
C ALA A 150 0.73 7.35 -8.59
N VAL A 151 -0.39 7.78 -9.17
CA VAL A 151 -0.57 9.02 -9.95
C VAL A 151 -0.46 10.32 -9.11
N VAL A 152 0.15 10.28 -7.93
CA VAL A 152 0.59 11.45 -7.13
C VAL A 152 2.11 11.71 -7.27
N GLY A 153 2.85 10.84 -7.98
CA GLY A 153 4.27 11.03 -8.28
C GLY A 153 4.61 12.18 -9.24
N ARG A 154 3.63 13.01 -9.66
CA ARG A 154 3.95 14.24 -10.40
C ARG A 154 4.66 15.27 -9.51
N GLU A 155 4.46 15.24 -8.20
CA GLU A 155 5.04 16.22 -7.29
C GLU A 155 6.54 15.95 -7.01
N GLU A 156 6.93 14.70 -6.70
CA GLU A 156 8.35 14.39 -6.49
C GLU A 156 9.16 14.35 -7.80
N GLN A 157 8.55 13.94 -8.91
CA GLN A 157 9.20 13.97 -10.22
C GLN A 157 9.31 15.39 -10.78
N ALA A 158 8.31 16.25 -10.53
CA ALA A 158 8.44 17.67 -10.84
C ALA A 158 9.47 18.33 -9.93
N TRP A 159 9.57 17.96 -8.65
CA TRP A 159 10.62 18.46 -7.74
C TRP A 159 12.03 18.22 -8.28
N VAL A 160 12.41 16.97 -8.58
CA VAL A 160 13.76 16.65 -9.09
C VAL A 160 14.03 17.33 -10.43
N LEU A 161 12.99 17.55 -11.24
CA LEU A 161 13.10 18.27 -12.51
C LEU A 161 13.23 19.80 -12.32
N LEU A 162 12.52 20.39 -11.35
CA LEU A 162 12.53 21.81 -11.04
C LEU A 162 13.81 22.21 -10.29
N GLU A 163 14.32 21.36 -9.40
CA GLU A 163 15.63 21.49 -8.75
C GLU A 163 16.74 21.56 -9.82
N ARG A 164 16.72 20.64 -10.79
CA ARG A 164 17.68 20.63 -11.91
C ARG A 164 17.54 21.84 -12.85
N GLN A 165 16.41 22.51 -12.84
CA GLN A 165 16.15 23.72 -13.62
C GLN A 165 16.32 25.02 -12.82
N GLY A 166 16.63 24.95 -11.52
CA GLY A 166 16.76 26.10 -10.63
C GLY A 166 15.44 26.84 -10.35
N LYS A 167 14.28 26.19 -10.55
CA LYS A 167 12.95 26.78 -10.38
C LYS A 167 12.40 26.51 -8.98
N TYR A 168 13.07 27.06 -7.99
CA TYR A 168 12.78 26.76 -6.59
C TYR A 168 11.43 27.32 -6.11
N GLU A 169 10.95 28.42 -6.68
CA GLU A 169 9.66 29.05 -6.32
C GLU A 169 8.45 28.22 -6.79
N GLU A 170 8.55 27.61 -7.97
CA GLU A 170 7.53 26.67 -8.48
C GLU A 170 7.48 25.41 -7.62
N ALA A 171 8.64 24.94 -7.17
CA ALA A 171 8.76 23.81 -6.25
C ALA A 171 8.17 24.11 -4.87
N GLU A 172 8.45 25.28 -4.30
CA GLU A 172 7.92 25.71 -3.00
C GLU A 172 6.38 25.78 -3.01
N ALA A 173 5.80 26.38 -4.05
CA ALA A 173 4.34 26.50 -4.21
C ALA A 173 3.63 25.15 -4.36
N MET A 174 4.35 24.15 -4.87
CA MET A 174 3.85 22.78 -4.98
C MET A 174 4.00 22.03 -3.66
N HIS A 175 5.14 22.16 -2.97
CA HIS A 175 5.35 21.57 -1.64
C HIS A 175 4.37 22.09 -0.59
N ARG A 176 4.05 23.39 -0.62
CA ARG A 176 3.08 23.99 0.30
C ARG A 176 1.66 23.43 0.09
N ARG A 177 1.22 23.29 -1.17
CA ARG A 177 -0.07 22.66 -1.50
C ARG A 177 -0.13 21.18 -1.12
N ALA A 178 0.96 20.45 -1.37
CA ALA A 178 1.07 19.05 -1.01
C ALA A 178 1.05 18.85 0.51
N LEU A 179 1.77 19.71 1.25
CA LEU A 179 1.83 19.68 2.70
C LEU A 179 0.46 19.98 3.32
N GLU A 180 -0.25 21.01 2.86
CA GLU A 180 -1.61 21.32 3.35
C GLU A 180 -2.59 20.15 3.13
N GLY A 181 -2.48 19.46 1.98
CA GLY A 181 -3.28 18.27 1.69
C GLY A 181 -2.95 17.11 2.62
N ARG A 182 -1.65 16.86 2.85
CA ARG A 182 -1.16 15.79 3.74
C ARG A 182 -1.49 16.08 5.21
N GLU A 183 -1.34 17.31 5.69
CA GLU A 183 -1.70 17.71 7.05
C GLU A 183 -3.19 17.51 7.34
N LYS A 184 -4.08 17.90 6.41
CA LYS A 184 -5.53 17.72 6.57
C LYS A 184 -5.98 16.26 6.58
N VAL A 185 -5.29 15.41 5.82
CA VAL A 185 -5.75 14.04 5.54
C VAL A 185 -5.03 13.01 6.42
N LEU A 186 -3.74 13.21 6.66
CA LEU A 186 -2.85 12.26 7.33
C LEU A 186 -2.47 12.73 8.74
N GLY A 187 -2.46 14.05 8.98
CA GLY A 187 -2.01 14.66 10.22
C GLY A 187 -0.50 14.98 10.23
N VAL A 188 -0.09 15.83 11.17
CA VAL A 188 1.25 16.47 11.20
C VAL A 188 2.37 15.47 11.52
N GLU A 189 2.12 14.51 12.40
CA GLU A 189 3.10 13.53 12.89
C GLU A 189 3.39 12.39 11.89
N GLN A 190 2.70 12.36 10.74
CA GLN A 190 2.92 11.31 9.76
C GLN A 190 4.25 11.52 9.04
N PRO A 191 5.07 10.47 8.85
CA PRO A 191 6.38 10.57 8.19
C PRO A 191 6.34 11.31 6.85
N HIS A 192 5.26 11.16 6.07
CA HIS A 192 5.09 11.83 4.78
C HIS A 192 4.81 13.33 4.88
N THR A 193 4.14 13.76 5.96
CA THR A 193 3.95 15.17 6.29
C THR A 193 5.28 15.77 6.71
N LEU A 194 6.05 15.06 7.55
CA LEU A 194 7.39 15.46 7.98
C LEU A 194 8.39 15.53 6.80
N THR A 195 8.34 14.59 5.85
CA THR A 195 9.17 14.62 4.64
C THR A 195 8.78 15.78 3.72
N SER A 196 7.49 16.07 3.57
CA SER A 196 7.03 17.27 2.85
C SER A 196 7.51 18.56 3.51
N MET A 197 7.49 18.64 4.85
CA MET A 197 8.03 19.77 5.60
C MET A 197 9.55 19.91 5.41
N ALA A 198 10.29 18.80 5.46
CA ALA A 198 11.73 18.79 5.27
C ALA A 198 12.13 19.23 3.85
N ASN A 199 11.39 18.77 2.83
CA ASN A 199 11.60 19.19 1.45
C ASN A 199 11.26 20.68 1.25
N LEU A 200 10.15 21.16 1.84
CA LEU A 200 9.80 22.58 1.80
C LEU A 200 10.90 23.45 2.45
N ALA A 201 11.40 23.07 3.62
CA ALA A 201 12.48 23.77 4.30
C ALA A 201 13.78 23.79 3.48
N PHE A 202 14.08 22.71 2.76
CA PHE A 202 15.22 22.65 1.85
C PHE A 202 15.03 23.62 0.67
N VAL A 203 13.85 23.67 0.06
CA VAL A 203 13.55 24.62 -1.04
C VAL A 203 13.69 26.06 -0.56
N GLU A 204 13.10 26.38 0.59
CA GLU A 204 13.17 27.71 1.20
C GLU A 204 14.63 28.11 1.48
N SER A 205 15.48 27.17 1.91
CA SER A 205 16.91 27.43 2.11
C SER A 205 17.63 27.80 0.81
N LYS A 206 17.27 27.17 -0.32
CA LYS A 206 17.91 27.43 -1.62
C LYS A 206 17.45 28.74 -2.25
N ILE A 207 16.22 29.16 -2.00
CA ILE A 207 15.72 30.48 -2.40
C ILE A 207 16.45 31.58 -1.62
N VAL A 208 16.68 31.38 -0.32
CA VAL A 208 17.41 32.35 0.53
C VAL A 208 18.91 32.42 0.18
N GLU A 209 19.54 31.31 -0.19
CA GLU A 209 20.95 31.29 -0.63
C GLU A 209 21.17 31.80 -2.06
N GLY A 210 20.12 31.82 -2.90
CA GLY A 210 20.19 32.13 -4.32
C GLY A 210 19.69 33.53 -4.74
N GLY A 211 19.12 34.31 -3.82
CA GLY A 211 18.65 35.70 -4.03
C GLY A 211 19.59 36.75 -3.46
#